data_AF-A0A7S1EWS2-F1
#
_entry.id   AF-A0A7S1EWS2-F1
#
_cell.length_a   1.000
_cell.length_b   1.000
_cell.length_c   1.000
_cell.angle_alpha   90.00
_cell.angle_beta   90.00
_cell.angle_gamma   90.00
#
_symmetry.space_group_name_H-M   'P 1'
#
loop_
_entity.id
_entity.type
_entity.pdbx_description
1 polymer ?
#
loop_
_entity_poly.entity_id
_entity_poly.type
_entity_poly.pdbx_seq_one_letter_code
_entity_poly.pdbx_strand_id
1 'polypeptide(L)'
;QIGEVINDKVVPSFKLPGGKTQKGELPGETAHRLLTTKLAPLANHIEVENFAREVVKKLSKEFGVQTKYLRTEVEATLVGDLEESEYGLWVHYEYPDEEVLSLGDPPEVSPNTRPHFRRRNTFEVNVLNQIQCDGHVFTVGGKTAIYAWLDHSEVQALNGPESEKVSKWLAMLSPREVPFTTVCF
;
A
#
# COMPACT_ATOMS: atom_id res chain seq x y z
N GLN A 1 5.59 -5.31 5.81
CA GLN A 1 6.47 -5.78 4.73
C GLN A 1 5.56 -6.51 3.74
N ILE A 2 5.56 -6.12 2.47
CA ILE A 2 4.64 -6.62 1.42
C ILE A 2 5.32 -7.69 0.54
N GLY A 3 6.66 -7.74 0.54
CA GLY A 3 7.44 -8.69 -0.23
C GLY A 3 8.81 -8.98 0.38
N GLU A 4 9.43 -10.06 -0.08
CA GLU A 4 10.81 -10.44 0.19
C GLU A 4 11.53 -10.66 -1.15
N VAL A 5 12.80 -10.24 -1.24
CA VAL A 5 13.62 -10.51 -2.43
C VAL A 5 14.33 -11.84 -2.19
N ILE A 6 13.95 -12.86 -2.95
CA ILE A 6 14.53 -14.20 -2.89
C ILE A 6 15.12 -14.51 -4.26
N ASN A 7 16.45 -14.69 -4.34
CA ASN A 7 17.18 -14.97 -5.60
C ASN A 7 16.85 -13.95 -6.72
N ASP A 8 17.00 -12.65 -6.42
CA ASP A 8 16.71 -11.53 -7.34
C ASP A 8 15.25 -11.47 -7.85
N LYS A 9 14.33 -12.20 -7.24
CA LYS A 9 12.89 -12.13 -7.52
C LYS A 9 12.14 -11.57 -6.32
N VAL A 10 11.26 -10.60 -6.56
CA VAL A 10 10.34 -10.09 -5.55
C VAL A 10 9.21 -11.11 -5.39
N VAL A 11 9.14 -11.75 -4.23
CA VAL A 11 8.08 -12.68 -3.86
C VAL A 11 7.14 -11.96 -2.89
N PRO A 12 5.82 -11.97 -3.12
CA PRO A 12 4.88 -11.42 -2.15
C PRO A 12 5.04 -12.18 -0.83
N SER A 13 5.27 -11.45 0.24
CA SER A 13 5.45 -11.99 1.58
C SER A 13 4.70 -11.06 2.53
N PHE A 14 3.48 -11.44 2.85
CA PHE A 14 2.71 -10.80 3.90
C PHE A 14 2.88 -11.58 5.20
N LYS A 15 3.32 -10.88 6.25
CA LYS A 15 3.34 -11.46 7.61
C LYS A 15 2.09 -10.98 8.33
N LEU A 16 1.15 -11.90 8.53
CA LEU A 16 -0.06 -11.64 9.29
C LEU A 16 0.28 -11.41 10.78
N PRO A 17 -0.56 -10.63 11.51
CA PRO A 17 -0.38 -10.42 12.93
C PRO A 17 -0.40 -11.75 13.69
N GLY A 18 0.71 -12.06 14.37
CA GLY A 18 0.79 -13.19 15.29
C GLY A 18 0.11 -12.93 16.63
N GLY A 19 -0.04 -13.99 17.41
CA GLY A 19 -0.59 -13.93 18.76
C GLY A 19 0.04 -14.96 19.68
N LYS A 20 0.03 -14.67 20.98
CA LYS A 20 0.38 -15.67 21.99
C LYS A 20 -0.78 -16.65 22.16
N THR A 21 -0.45 -17.92 22.30
CA THR A 21 -1.38 -18.97 22.71
C THR A 21 -1.81 -18.75 24.16
N GLN A 22 -3.10 -18.87 24.41
CA GLN A 22 -3.68 -18.78 25.76
C GLN A 22 -3.53 -20.10 26.52
N LYS A 23 -3.75 -20.06 27.84
CA LYS A 23 -3.63 -21.27 28.68
C LYS A 23 -4.71 -22.29 28.27
N GLY A 24 -4.28 -23.47 27.83
CA GLY A 24 -5.17 -24.54 27.39
C GLY A 24 -5.62 -24.43 25.93
N GLU A 25 -5.18 -23.38 25.22
CA GLU A 25 -5.52 -23.17 23.81
C GLU A 25 -4.56 -23.99 22.92
N LEU A 26 -5.10 -24.66 21.92
CA LEU A 26 -4.32 -25.34 20.88
C LEU A 26 -3.82 -24.32 19.84
N PRO A 27 -2.69 -24.57 19.13
CA PRO A 27 -2.22 -23.65 18.11
C PRO A 27 -3.25 -23.35 17.01
N GLY A 28 -4.07 -24.33 16.62
CA GLY A 28 -5.18 -24.12 15.68
C GLY A 28 -6.27 -23.21 16.23
N GLU A 29 -6.60 -23.32 17.52
CA GLU A 29 -7.54 -22.42 18.18
C GLU A 29 -6.97 -21.00 18.28
N THR A 30 -5.67 -20.84 18.56
CA THR A 30 -4.99 -19.54 18.51
C THR A 30 -5.09 -18.92 17.13
N ALA A 31 -4.83 -19.69 16.07
CA ALA A 31 -4.91 -19.24 14.68
C ALA A 31 -6.34 -18.81 14.32
N HIS A 32 -7.32 -19.66 14.62
CA HIS A 32 -8.73 -19.37 14.39
C HIS A 32 -9.17 -18.10 15.14
N ARG A 33 -8.78 -17.95 16.42
CA ARG A 33 -9.07 -16.75 17.20
C ARG A 33 -8.44 -15.51 16.58
N LEU A 34 -7.20 -15.59 16.08
CA LEU A 34 -6.57 -14.46 15.40
C LEU A 34 -7.31 -14.09 14.11
N LEU A 35 -7.73 -15.10 13.35
CA LEU A 35 -8.54 -14.91 12.15
C LEU A 35 -9.86 -14.21 12.49
N THR A 36 -10.60 -14.67 13.49
CA THR A 36 -11.92 -14.08 13.82
C THR A 36 -11.85 -12.75 14.55
N THR A 37 -10.80 -12.48 15.32
CA THR A 37 -10.71 -11.25 16.13
C THR A 37 -9.95 -10.12 15.46
N LYS A 38 -8.81 -10.42 14.81
CA LYS A 38 -7.92 -9.40 14.23
C LYS A 38 -8.00 -9.33 12.72
N LEU A 39 -8.43 -10.42 12.08
CA LEU A 39 -8.54 -10.53 10.63
C LEU A 39 -9.97 -10.91 10.25
N ALA A 40 -10.95 -10.44 11.02
CA ALA A 40 -12.36 -10.83 10.89
C ALA A 40 -12.87 -10.79 9.45
N PRO A 41 -12.53 -9.78 8.62
CA PRO A 41 -12.98 -9.76 7.23
C PRO A 41 -12.46 -10.93 6.39
N LEU A 42 -11.28 -11.46 6.71
CA LEU A 42 -10.65 -12.56 5.99
C LEU A 42 -10.98 -13.93 6.59
N ALA A 43 -11.65 -13.99 7.74
CA ALA A 43 -11.82 -15.24 8.49
C ALA A 43 -12.56 -16.32 7.70
N ASN A 44 -13.50 -15.92 6.84
CA ASN A 44 -14.29 -16.84 6.01
C ASN A 44 -13.59 -17.23 4.70
N HIS A 45 -12.50 -16.55 4.35
CA HIS A 45 -11.78 -16.72 3.08
C HIS A 45 -10.39 -17.28 3.28
N ILE A 46 -10.06 -17.79 4.48
CA ILE A 46 -8.75 -18.36 4.77
C ILE A 46 -8.92 -19.82 5.14
N GLU A 47 -8.31 -20.70 4.35
CA GLU A 47 -8.18 -22.11 4.66
C GLU A 47 -6.79 -22.39 5.22
N VAL A 48 -6.74 -22.93 6.44
CA VAL A 48 -5.47 -23.27 7.09
C VAL A 48 -5.00 -24.64 6.60
N GLU A 49 -3.84 -24.68 5.95
CA GLU A 49 -3.31 -25.89 5.32
C GLU A 49 -2.33 -26.64 6.22
N ASN A 50 -1.45 -25.91 6.92
CA ASN A 50 -0.35 -26.53 7.62
C ASN A 50 0.06 -25.76 8.89
N PHE A 51 0.63 -26.51 9.84
CA PHE A 51 1.17 -26.00 11.09
C PHE A 51 2.60 -26.51 11.27
N ALA A 52 3.58 -25.61 11.16
CA ALA A 52 4.98 -25.93 11.38
C ALA A 52 5.43 -25.41 12.76
N ARG A 53 6.08 -26.25 13.55
CA ARG A 53 6.64 -25.83 14.85
C ARG A 53 8.12 -25.53 14.71
N GLU A 54 8.47 -24.28 14.91
CA GLU A 54 9.85 -23.82 14.89
C GLU A 54 10.38 -23.66 16.33
N VAL A 55 11.59 -24.18 16.55
CA VAL A 55 12.31 -24.06 17.81
C VAL A 55 13.51 -23.15 17.60
N VAL A 56 13.47 -21.96 18.20
CA VAL A 56 14.55 -20.99 18.08
C VAL A 56 15.19 -20.80 19.44
N LYS A 57 16.48 -21.12 19.56
CA LYS A 57 17.27 -20.84 20.77
C LYS A 57 17.97 -19.49 20.60
N LYS A 58 17.73 -18.56 21.53
CA LYS A 58 18.42 -17.25 21.56
C LYS A 58 18.89 -16.96 22.98
N LEU A 59 20.04 -16.30 23.09
CA LEU A 59 20.50 -15.76 24.36
C LEU A 59 19.60 -14.57 24.74
N SER A 60 19.00 -14.62 25.92
CA SER A 60 18.25 -13.50 26.46
C SER A 60 19.21 -12.32 26.72
N LYS A 61 18.95 -11.17 26.10
CA LYS A 61 19.77 -9.96 26.29
C LYS A 61 19.69 -9.45 27.74
N GLU A 62 18.52 -9.59 28.35
CA GLU A 62 18.25 -9.07 29.69
C GLU A 62 18.84 -9.98 30.79
N PHE A 63 18.71 -11.29 30.63
CA PHE A 63 19.05 -12.26 31.68
C PHE A 63 20.35 -13.03 31.43
N GLY A 64 20.93 -12.94 30.22
CA GLY A 64 22.14 -13.70 29.85
C GLY A 64 21.93 -15.22 29.79
N VAL A 65 20.69 -15.71 29.84
CA VAL A 65 20.36 -17.15 29.82
C VAL A 65 19.94 -17.57 28.40
N GLN A 66 20.30 -18.78 27.98
CA GLN A 66 19.78 -19.36 26.74
C GLN A 66 18.28 -19.64 26.89
N THR A 67 17.47 -18.93 26.12
CA THR A 67 16.01 -19.11 26.08
C THR A 67 15.62 -19.86 24.82
N LYS A 68 14.77 -20.88 24.99
CA LYS A 68 14.14 -21.61 23.90
C LYS A 68 12.78 -20.98 23.59
N TYR A 69 12.67 -20.36 22.42
CA TYR A 69 11.43 -19.83 21.89
C TYR A 69 10.77 -20.89 21.03
N LEU A 70 9.49 -21.11 21.29
CA LEU A 70 8.64 -22.00 20.52
C LEU A 70 7.67 -21.14 19.74
N ARG A 71 7.73 -21.24 18.42
CA ARG A 71 6.79 -20.58 17.51
C ARG A 71 6.06 -21.64 16.71
N THR A 72 4.76 -21.46 16.53
CA THR A 72 4.01 -22.21 15.53
C THR A 72 3.78 -21.27 14.35
N GLU A 73 4.28 -21.65 13.20
CA GLU A 73 4.00 -21.04 11.92
C GLU A 73 2.76 -21.72 11.35
N VAL A 74 1.84 -20.89 10.83
CA VAL A 74 0.58 -21.34 10.26
C VAL A 74 0.62 -20.94 8.80
N GLU A 75 0.54 -21.92 7.92
CA GLU A 75 0.41 -21.71 6.48
C GLU A 75 -1.05 -21.83 6.12
N ALA A 76 -1.55 -20.84 5.37
CA ALA A 76 -2.94 -20.75 5.01
C ALA A 76 -3.08 -20.13 3.63
N THR A 77 -4.10 -20.55 2.90
CA THR A 77 -4.41 -20.10 1.54
C THR A 77 -5.67 -19.27 1.57
N LEU A 78 -5.68 -18.20 0.79
CA LEU A 78 -6.88 -17.40 0.57
C LEU A 78 -7.79 -18.16 -0.41
N VAL A 79 -9.00 -18.47 0.01
CA VAL A 79 -10.01 -19.22 -0.75
C VAL A 79 -11.22 -18.34 -1.05
N GLY A 80 -11.74 -18.49 -2.27
CA GLY A 80 -12.87 -17.71 -2.77
C GLY A 80 -12.49 -16.30 -3.22
N ASP A 81 -13.48 -15.60 -3.76
CA ASP A 81 -13.34 -14.20 -4.14
C ASP A 81 -13.67 -13.30 -2.95
N LEU A 82 -12.90 -12.23 -2.79
CA LEU A 82 -13.20 -11.19 -1.80
C LEU A 82 -14.28 -10.29 -2.42
N GLU A 83 -15.55 -10.49 -2.06
CA GLU A 83 -16.61 -9.60 -2.52
C GLU A 83 -16.43 -8.22 -1.90
N GLU A 84 -16.22 -7.22 -2.77
CA GLU A 84 -15.91 -5.83 -2.40
C GLU A 84 -16.92 -5.23 -1.39
N SER A 85 -18.17 -5.70 -1.43
CA SER A 85 -19.26 -5.27 -0.54
C SER A 85 -19.12 -5.71 0.92
N GLU A 86 -18.38 -6.78 1.23
CA GLU A 86 -18.29 -7.32 2.60
C GLU A 86 -17.19 -6.64 3.44
N TYR A 87 -16.19 -6.04 2.78
CA TYR A 87 -15.01 -5.52 3.46
C TYR A 87 -15.17 -4.11 4.01
N GLY A 88 -16.32 -3.47 3.81
CA GLY A 88 -16.58 -2.12 4.30
C GLY A 88 -15.51 -1.11 3.89
N LEU A 89 -14.80 -1.39 2.79
CA LEU A 89 -13.92 -0.42 2.17
C LEU A 89 -14.81 0.57 1.42
N TRP A 90 -15.57 1.36 2.17
CA TRP A 90 -16.28 2.50 1.64
C TRP A 90 -15.22 3.51 1.21
N VAL A 91 -14.79 3.42 -0.04
CA VAL A 91 -14.28 4.60 -0.72
C VAL A 91 -15.52 5.46 -0.97
N HIS A 92 -15.86 6.28 0.03
CA HIS A 92 -16.93 7.27 -0.10
C HIS A 92 -16.50 8.27 -1.18
N TYR A 93 -16.99 8.08 -2.40
CA TYR A 93 -17.03 9.15 -3.39
C TYR A 93 -18.34 9.91 -3.18
N GLU A 94 -18.33 10.91 -2.31
CA GLU A 94 -19.30 11.99 -2.44
C GLU A 94 -18.89 12.80 -3.69
N TYR A 95 -19.66 12.65 -4.76
CA TYR A 95 -19.63 13.61 -5.85
C TYR A 95 -20.24 14.91 -5.31
N PRO A 96 -19.50 16.03 -5.22
CA PRO A 96 -20.17 17.31 -5.09
C PRO A 96 -21.00 17.52 -6.35
N ASP A 97 -22.28 17.86 -6.15
CA ASP A 97 -23.22 18.22 -7.20
C ASP A 97 -22.56 19.17 -8.22
N GLU A 98 -22.82 18.91 -9.50
CA GLU A 98 -22.27 19.67 -10.62
C GLU A 98 -22.63 21.16 -10.54
N GLU A 99 -21.75 22.00 -9.99
CA GLU A 99 -21.71 23.40 -10.39
C GLU A 99 -20.95 23.55 -11.71
N VAL A 100 -21.72 23.83 -12.75
CA VAL A 100 -21.28 24.22 -14.09
C VAL A 100 -20.37 25.46 -13.98
N LEU A 101 -19.05 25.25 -13.97
CA LEU A 101 -18.09 26.32 -14.22
C LEU A 101 -17.96 26.54 -15.72
N SER A 102 -18.62 27.59 -16.21
CA SER A 102 -18.40 28.16 -17.53
C SER A 102 -16.92 28.52 -17.73
N LEU A 103 -16.27 27.83 -18.68
CA LEU A 103 -14.95 28.18 -19.19
C LEU A 103 -14.99 29.63 -19.73
N GLY A 104 -14.31 30.53 -19.05
CA GLY A 104 -13.94 31.83 -19.62
C GLY A 104 -12.94 31.64 -20.76
N ASP A 105 -13.05 32.49 -21.77
CA ASP A 105 -12.19 32.45 -22.95
C ASP A 105 -10.69 32.60 -22.59
N PRO A 106 -9.78 31.89 -23.29
CA PRO A 106 -8.35 31.98 -23.03
C PRO A 106 -7.79 33.35 -23.44
N PRO A 107 -6.77 33.87 -22.73
CA PRO A 107 -6.16 35.15 -23.09
C PRO A 107 -5.37 35.06 -24.39
N GLU A 108 -5.50 36.10 -25.24
CA GLU A 108 -4.73 36.25 -26.47
C GLU A 108 -3.23 36.38 -26.17
N VAL A 109 -2.44 35.51 -26.81
CA VAL A 109 -0.98 35.51 -26.72
C VAL A 109 -0.40 36.39 -27.83
N SER A 110 0.44 37.35 -27.43
CA SER A 110 1.13 38.30 -28.33
C SER A 110 2.16 37.63 -29.26
N PRO A 111 2.35 38.07 -30.52
CA PRO A 111 3.11 37.31 -31.54
C PRO A 111 4.65 37.37 -31.45
N ASN A 112 5.24 38.05 -30.46
CA ASN A 112 6.65 38.50 -30.57
C ASN A 112 7.66 37.92 -29.57
N THR A 113 7.43 36.73 -29.01
CA THR A 113 8.45 36.07 -28.16
C THR A 113 9.15 34.94 -28.91
N ARG A 114 10.41 35.14 -29.30
CA ARG A 114 11.28 34.06 -29.81
C ARG A 114 11.77 33.19 -28.64
N PRO A 115 11.67 31.86 -28.69
CA PRO A 115 12.32 31.02 -27.70
C PRO A 115 13.76 30.67 -28.13
N HIS A 116 14.68 30.87 -27.19
CA HIS A 116 16.00 30.26 -27.20
C HIS A 116 15.91 28.75 -26.97
N PHE A 117 16.83 28.01 -27.60
CA PHE A 117 16.95 26.56 -27.54
C PHE A 117 17.23 26.08 -26.10
N ARG A 118 16.33 25.28 -25.52
CA ARG A 118 16.64 24.35 -24.43
C ARG A 118 16.09 22.98 -24.83
N ARG A 119 16.98 21.98 -24.91
CA ARG A 119 16.62 20.57 -25.10
C ARG A 119 15.56 20.19 -24.08
N ARG A 120 14.38 19.80 -24.56
CA ARG A 120 13.30 19.24 -23.76
C ARG A 120 13.49 17.73 -23.65
N ASN A 121 13.42 17.22 -22.42
CA ASN A 121 13.05 15.84 -22.08
C ASN A 121 11.58 15.60 -22.48
N THR A 122 11.27 15.62 -23.77
CA THR A 122 9.92 15.30 -24.27
C THR A 122 9.55 13.83 -24.09
N PHE A 123 10.52 12.95 -23.82
CA PHE A 123 10.27 11.54 -23.57
C PHE A 123 9.75 11.27 -22.14
N GLU A 124 10.21 12.01 -21.13
CA GLU A 124 9.94 11.68 -19.72
C GLU A 124 8.59 12.20 -19.22
N VAL A 125 8.14 13.36 -19.70
CA VAL A 125 6.82 13.92 -19.33
C VAL A 125 5.69 13.03 -19.85
N ASN A 126 5.92 12.30 -20.95
CA ASN A 126 4.92 11.43 -21.55
C ASN A 126 4.66 10.17 -20.70
N VAL A 127 5.68 9.67 -19.99
CA VAL A 127 5.55 8.47 -19.14
C VAL A 127 4.68 8.75 -17.91
N LEU A 128 4.91 9.89 -17.24
CA LEU A 128 4.09 10.25 -16.06
C LEU A 128 2.62 10.48 -16.45
N ASN A 129 2.36 11.06 -17.62
CA ASN A 129 1.01 11.26 -18.16
C ASN A 129 0.27 9.97 -18.55
N GLN A 130 0.96 8.83 -18.59
CA GLN A 130 0.37 7.52 -18.87
C GLN A 130 0.11 6.71 -17.60
N ILE A 131 0.55 7.18 -16.44
CA ILE A 131 0.28 6.52 -15.16
C ILE A 131 -1.20 6.75 -14.82
N GLN A 132 -2.02 5.75 -15.10
CA GLN A 132 -3.46 5.76 -14.83
C GLN A 132 -3.73 4.74 -13.72
N CYS A 133 -3.65 5.21 -12.48
CA CYS A 133 -3.83 4.35 -11.31
C CYS A 133 -4.90 4.91 -10.36
N ASP A 134 -5.72 4.01 -9.83
CA ASP A 134 -6.64 4.34 -8.74
C ASP A 134 -5.82 4.52 -7.45
N GLY A 135 -5.91 5.74 -6.89
CA GLY A 135 -5.27 6.12 -5.66
C GLY A 135 -6.24 6.05 -4.48
N HIS A 136 -5.82 5.41 -3.39
CA HIS A 136 -6.53 5.36 -2.13
C HIS A 136 -5.77 6.14 -1.06
N VAL A 137 -6.46 7.02 -0.34
CA VAL A 137 -5.87 7.84 0.72
C VAL A 137 -6.37 7.35 2.08
N PHE A 138 -5.46 7.06 3.00
CA PHE A 138 -5.79 6.63 4.36
C PHE A 138 -5.13 7.56 5.37
N THR A 139 -5.92 8.05 6.33
CA THR A 139 -5.42 8.89 7.43
C THR A 139 -5.59 8.17 8.76
N VAL A 140 -4.49 7.82 9.42
CA VAL A 140 -4.50 7.12 10.72
C VAL A 140 -3.59 7.82 11.70
N GLY A 141 -4.15 8.29 12.82
CA GLY A 141 -3.38 8.94 13.90
C GLY A 141 -2.65 10.22 13.47
N GLY A 142 -3.26 11.02 12.59
CA GLY A 142 -2.69 12.28 12.10
C GLY A 142 -1.62 12.10 11.01
N LYS A 143 -1.42 10.88 10.51
CA LYS A 143 -0.56 10.61 9.35
C LYS A 143 -1.42 10.21 8.15
N THR A 144 -1.14 10.81 7.01
CA THR A 144 -1.79 10.49 5.73
C THR A 144 -0.86 9.62 4.90
N ALA A 145 -1.35 8.48 4.44
CA ALA A 145 -0.66 7.57 3.53
C ALA A 145 -1.50 7.42 2.25
N ILE A 146 -0.83 7.47 1.11
CA ILE A 146 -1.44 7.28 -0.21
C ILE A 146 -0.97 5.92 -0.73
N TYR A 147 -1.91 5.10 -1.15
CA TYR A 147 -1.69 3.79 -1.75
C TYR A 147 -2.22 3.84 -3.17
N ALA A 148 -1.41 3.42 -4.13
CA ALA A 148 -1.86 3.24 -5.50
C ALA A 148 -1.35 1.90 -5.98
N TRP A 149 -2.17 1.19 -6.74
CA TRP A 149 -1.70 0.03 -7.50
C TRP A 149 -0.93 0.54 -8.70
N LEU A 150 0.35 0.20 -8.76
CA LEU A 150 1.23 0.57 -9.85
C LEU A 150 1.74 -0.70 -10.51
N ASP A 151 1.74 -0.72 -11.84
CA ASP A 151 2.37 -1.77 -12.59
C ASP A 151 3.91 -1.67 -12.49
N HIS A 152 4.59 -2.71 -12.98
CA HIS A 152 6.05 -2.78 -12.89
C HIS A 152 6.75 -1.62 -13.63
N SER A 153 6.19 -1.17 -14.75
CA SER A 153 6.74 -0.07 -15.54
C SER A 153 6.59 1.28 -14.85
N GLU A 154 5.46 1.51 -14.17
CA GLU A 154 5.17 2.70 -13.39
C GLU A 154 6.06 2.79 -12.15
N VAL A 155 6.26 1.67 -11.44
CA VAL A 155 7.20 1.58 -10.32
C VAL A 155 8.63 1.91 -10.76
N GLN A 156 9.08 1.42 -11.92
CA GLN A 156 10.39 1.77 -12.45
C GLN A 156 10.48 3.24 -12.85
N ALA A 157 9.41 3.82 -13.41
CA ALA A 157 9.36 5.24 -13.76
C ALA A 157 9.51 6.14 -12.53
N LEU A 158 8.94 5.74 -11.38
CA LEU A 158 8.98 6.48 -10.13
C LEU A 158 10.25 6.24 -9.28
N ASN A 159 10.95 5.12 -9.45
CA ASN A 159 12.18 4.77 -8.71
C ASN A 159 13.44 5.51 -9.20
N GLY A 160 13.39 6.83 -9.26
CA GLY A 160 14.54 7.70 -9.55
C GLY A 160 15.08 8.42 -8.30
N PRO A 161 16.33 8.89 -8.32
CA PRO A 161 16.93 9.68 -7.24
C PRO A 161 16.28 11.07 -7.05
N GLU A 162 15.33 11.43 -7.92
CA GLU A 162 14.67 12.73 -7.93
C GLU A 162 13.31 12.62 -7.23
N SER A 163 13.24 13.19 -6.02
CA SER A 163 11.99 13.47 -5.30
C SER A 163 10.95 14.22 -6.15
N GLU A 164 11.36 14.88 -7.23
CA GLU A 164 10.48 15.54 -8.19
C GLU A 164 9.52 14.59 -8.91
N LYS A 165 9.90 13.33 -9.17
CA LYS A 165 9.04 12.40 -9.95
C LYS A 165 7.79 12.00 -9.16
N VAL A 166 7.99 11.63 -7.90
CA VAL A 166 6.90 11.34 -6.95
C VAL A 166 6.07 12.60 -6.72
N SER A 167 6.70 13.76 -6.58
CA SER A 167 5.97 15.03 -6.37
C SER A 167 5.10 15.40 -7.58
N LYS A 168 5.59 15.20 -8.81
CA LYS A 168 4.82 15.41 -10.05
C LYS A 168 3.68 14.41 -10.17
N TRP A 169 3.93 13.13 -9.89
CA TRP A 169 2.87 12.12 -9.88
C TRP A 169 1.80 12.41 -8.82
N LEU A 170 2.19 12.79 -7.59
CA LEU A 170 1.25 13.23 -6.55
C LEU A 170 0.45 14.47 -6.97
N ALA A 171 1.07 15.41 -7.69
CA ALA A 171 0.36 16.58 -8.24
C ALA A 171 -0.60 16.20 -9.38
N MET A 172 -0.34 15.09 -10.09
CA MET A 172 -1.25 14.52 -11.09
C MET A 172 -2.41 13.75 -10.48
N LEU A 173 -2.22 13.15 -9.30
CA LEU A 173 -3.29 12.59 -8.46
C LEU A 173 -4.21 13.67 -7.86
N SER A 174 -4.26 14.85 -8.50
CA SER A 174 -4.90 16.07 -8.02
C SER A 174 -6.21 15.74 -7.32
N PRO A 175 -6.33 16.02 -6.01
CA PRO A 175 -7.62 15.91 -5.37
C PRO A 175 -8.54 16.93 -6.03
N ARG A 176 -9.76 16.53 -6.38
CA ARG A 176 -10.86 17.48 -6.34
C ARG A 176 -11.02 17.86 -4.87
N GLU A 177 -10.26 18.87 -4.46
CA GLU A 177 -10.22 19.57 -3.17
C GLU A 177 -10.24 18.70 -1.91
N VAL A 178 -9.06 18.37 -1.36
CA VAL A 178 -8.92 18.13 0.08
C VAL A 178 -7.81 19.01 0.62
N PRO A 179 -8.07 19.79 1.69
CA PRO A 179 -7.11 20.75 2.16
C PRO A 179 -6.08 20.07 3.07
N PHE A 180 -4.81 20.38 2.83
CA PHE A 180 -3.60 20.07 3.61
C PHE A 180 -3.12 18.60 3.64
N THR A 181 -2.00 18.34 2.96
CA THR A 181 -1.17 17.13 3.13
C THR A 181 0.25 17.54 3.52
N THR A 182 0.81 16.94 4.57
CA THR A 182 2.23 17.05 4.93
C THR A 182 2.89 15.69 4.73
N VAL A 183 3.97 15.64 3.94
CA VAL A 183 4.72 14.42 3.61
C VAL A 183 6.01 14.40 4.42
N CYS A 184 6.29 13.29 5.10
CA CYS A 184 7.59 13.02 5.74
C CYS A 184 8.23 11.80 5.07
N PHE A 185 9.52 11.90 4.75
CA PHE A 185 10.36 10.83 4.22
C PHE A 185 10.79 9.84 5.32
#